data_AF-A0A7H4GJL1-F1
#
_entry.id   AF-A0A7H4GJL1-F1
#
_cell.length_a   1.000
_cell.length_b   1.000
_cell.length_c   1.000
_cell.angle_alpha   90.00
_cell.angle_beta   90.00
_cell.angle_gamma   90.00
#
_symmetry.space_group_name_H-M   'P 1'
#
loop_
_entity.id
_entity.type
_entity.pdbx_description
1 polymer ?
#
loop_
_entity_poly.entity_id
_entity_poly.type
_entity_poly.pdbx_seq_one_letter_code
_entity_poly.pdbx_strand_id
1 'polypeptide(L)'
;MARRLVLTLPPEYLGLCREYGLDPAALLRGFIADLCEIPDWADDPRPDGYTSHGADERDLAWAWFERCGYGQRMEDERREE
;
A
#
# COMPACT_ATOMS: atom_id res chain seq x y z
N MET A 1 -13.24 -2.59 12.89
CA MET A 1 -12.44 -3.58 13.65
C MET A 1 -11.08 -3.71 12.97
N ALA A 2 -9.99 -3.33 13.64
CA ALA A 2 -8.65 -3.48 13.07
C ALA A 2 -8.16 -4.93 13.18
N ARG A 3 -7.52 -5.47 12.13
CA ARG A 3 -6.89 -6.79 12.13
C ARG A 3 -5.37 -6.61 12.11
N ARG A 4 -4.66 -7.36 12.97
CA ARG A 4 -3.19 -7.34 13.03
C ARG A 4 -2.62 -8.44 12.16
N LEU A 5 -1.73 -8.08 11.25
CA LEU A 5 -0.91 -8.98 10.45
C LEU A 5 0.55 -8.86 10.92
N VAL A 6 1.26 -9.99 11.07
CA VAL A 6 2.69 -10.02 11.38
C VAL A 6 3.41 -10.62 10.18
N LEU A 7 4.39 -9.91 9.64
CA LEU A 7 5.17 -10.32 8.48
C LEU A 7 6.64 -10.44 8.84
N THR A 8 7.27 -11.53 8.43
CA THR A 8 8.74 -11.64 8.40
C THR A 8 9.22 -10.93 7.13
N LEU A 9 10.07 -9.90 7.30
CA LEU A 9 10.55 -9.10 6.17
C LEU A 9 11.82 -9.72 5.57
N PRO A 10 11.94 -9.78 4.22
CA PRO A 10 13.13 -10.31 3.57
C PRO A 10 14.31 -9.34 3.71
N PRO A 11 15.58 -9.83 3.73
CA PRO A 11 16.75 -8.99 3.91
C PRO A 11 16.92 -7.95 2.80
N GLU A 12 16.43 -8.21 1.58
CA GLU A 12 16.45 -7.28 0.45
C GLU A 12 15.61 -6.03 0.74
N TYR A 13 14.41 -6.20 1.29
CA TYR A 13 13.55 -5.08 1.67
C TYR A 13 14.17 -4.26 2.81
N LEU A 14 14.74 -4.95 3.80
CA LEU A 14 15.46 -4.28 4.90
C LEU A 14 16.72 -3.55 4.42
N GLY A 15 17.41 -4.12 3.43
CA GLY A 15 18.56 -3.51 2.76
C GLY A 15 18.17 -2.20 2.07
N LEU A 16 17.09 -2.24 1.28
CA LEU A 16 16.53 -1.05 0.62
C LEU A 16 16.15 0.02 1.64
N CYS A 17 15.43 -0.34 2.70
CA CYS A 17 15.05 0.62 3.75
C CYS A 17 16.28 1.26 4.39
N ARG A 18 17.32 0.46 4.68
CA ARG A 18 18.57 0.96 5.27
C ARG A 18 19.32 1.92 4.35
N GLU A 19 19.39 1.61 3.05
CA GLU A 19 20.06 2.44 2.05
C GLU A 19 19.47 3.85 2.00
N TYR A 20 18.15 3.97 2.09
CA TYR A 20 17.43 5.24 2.04
C TYR A 20 17.04 5.82 3.41
N GLY A 21 17.46 5.19 4.51
CA GLY A 21 17.14 5.66 5.87
C GLY A 21 15.65 5.60 6.24
N LEU A 22 14.90 4.66 5.66
CA LEU A 22 13.46 4.51 5.82
C LEU A 22 13.11 3.54 6.97
N ASP A 23 12.02 3.83 7.69
CA ASP A 23 11.38 2.84 8.57
C ASP A 23 10.59 1.83 7.72
N PRO A 24 10.90 0.51 7.82
CA PRO A 24 10.19 -0.52 7.07
C PRO A 24 8.67 -0.52 7.32
N ALA A 25 8.23 -0.22 8.54
CA ALA A 25 6.80 -0.20 8.84
C ALA A 25 6.11 1.00 8.18
N ALA A 26 6.72 2.20 8.24
CA ALA A 26 6.23 3.40 7.58
C ALA A 26 6.11 3.21 6.06
N LEU A 27 7.14 2.68 5.40
CA LEU A 27 7.14 2.48 3.96
C LEU A 27 6.04 1.49 3.51
N LEU A 28 5.89 0.35 4.21
CA LEU A 28 4.80 -0.59 3.92
C LEU A 28 3.42 0.02 4.16
N ARG A 29 3.24 0.76 5.25
CA ARG A 29 1.96 1.43 5.53
C ARG A 29 1.63 2.45 4.47
N GLY A 30 2.60 3.25 4.04
CA GLY A 30 2.37 4.24 3.01
C GLY A 30 1.98 3.61 1.68
N PHE A 31 2.66 2.55 1.26
CA PHE A 31 2.25 1.80 0.06
C PHE A 31 0.81 1.25 0.16
N ILE A 32 0.44 0.68 1.31
CA ILE A 32 -0.94 0.21 1.55
C ILE A 32 -1.92 1.38 1.51
N ALA A 33 -1.55 2.54 2.08
CA ALA A 33 -2.37 3.73 2.05
C ALA A 33 -2.58 4.22 0.61
N ASP A 34 -1.52 4.23 -0.20
CA ASP A 34 -1.59 4.62 -1.61
C ASP A 34 -2.50 3.66 -2.39
N LEU A 35 -2.30 2.36 -2.23
CA LEU A 35 -3.12 1.34 -2.90
C LEU A 35 -4.60 1.39 -2.48
N CYS A 36 -4.90 1.79 -1.25
CA CYS A 36 -6.26 1.90 -0.72
C CYS A 36 -6.87 3.30 -0.86
N GLU A 37 -6.24 4.20 -1.63
CA GLU A 37 -6.65 5.59 -1.82
C GLU A 37 -6.89 6.36 -0.50
N ILE A 38 -6.14 6.04 0.55
CA ILE A 38 -6.24 6.73 1.84
C ILE A 38 -5.58 8.11 1.68
N PRO A 39 -6.32 9.22 1.84
CA PRO A 39 -5.75 10.55 1.66
C PRO A 39 -4.76 10.90 2.79
N ASP A 40 -3.80 11.77 2.48
CA ASP A 40 -2.94 12.43 3.46
C ASP A 40 -3.54 13.78 3.87
N TRP A 41 -3.61 14.00 5.19
CA TRP A 41 -3.92 15.28 5.77
C TRP A 41 -2.79 15.60 6.75
N ALA A 42 -1.80 16.38 6.30
CA ALA A 42 -0.64 16.75 7.12
C ALA A 42 -1.03 17.38 8.48
N ASP A 43 -2.16 18.09 8.51
CA ASP A 43 -2.71 18.73 9.71
C ASP A 43 -3.66 17.84 10.53
N ASP A 44 -4.05 16.66 10.02
CA ASP A 44 -4.95 15.70 10.67
C ASP A 44 -4.51 14.24 10.41
N PRO A 45 -3.37 13.81 10.98
CA PRO A 45 -2.82 12.49 10.73
C PRO A 45 -3.69 11.40 11.34
N ARG A 46 -3.89 10.31 10.59
CA ARG A 46 -4.70 9.19 11.06
C ARG A 46 -4.06 8.49 12.27
N PRO A 47 -4.85 8.07 13.27
CA PRO A 47 -4.33 7.43 14.48
C PRO A 47 -3.75 6.03 14.23
N ASP A 48 -4.09 5.39 13.11
CA ASP A 48 -3.55 4.09 12.71
C ASP A 48 -2.20 4.20 11.97
N GLY A 49 -1.75 5.42 11.68
CA GLY A 49 -0.47 5.70 11.03
C GLY A 49 -0.41 5.32 9.55
N TYR A 50 -1.56 5.16 8.89
CA TYR A 50 -1.62 5.11 7.43
C TYR A 50 -1.66 6.53 6.88
N THR A 51 -0.78 6.81 5.92
CA THR A 51 -0.69 8.09 5.23
C THR A 51 -0.24 7.85 3.80
N SER A 52 -0.87 8.48 2.82
CA SER A 52 -0.44 8.38 1.42
C SER A 52 0.81 9.19 1.19
N HIS A 53 1.61 8.80 0.19
CA HIS A 53 2.77 9.56 -0.26
C HIS A 53 2.43 10.62 -1.31
N GLY A 54 1.23 10.58 -1.90
CA GLY A 54 0.83 11.52 -2.95
C GLY A 54 -0.16 10.93 -3.95
N ALA A 55 -0.66 11.80 -4.85
CA ALA A 55 -1.59 11.37 -5.89
C ALA A 55 -0.92 10.46 -6.93
N ASP A 56 0.28 10.82 -7.37
CA ASP A 56 1.03 10.03 -8.34
C ASP A 56 1.37 8.64 -7.78
N GLU A 57 1.68 8.54 -6.49
CA GLU A 57 1.94 7.27 -5.83
C GLU A 57 0.70 6.38 -5.74
N ARG A 58 -0.50 6.95 -5.56
CA ARG A 58 -1.76 6.20 -5.65
C ARG A 58 -1.97 5.62 -7.04
N ASP A 59 -1.77 6.42 -8.08
CA ASP A 59 -1.89 5.98 -9.47
C ASP A 59 -0.89 4.85 -9.79
N LEU A 60 0.35 4.98 -9.33
CA LEU A 60 1.40 3.98 -9.53
C LEU A 60 1.15 2.70 -8.71
N ALA A 61 0.67 2.80 -7.48
CA ALA A 61 0.31 1.67 -6.64
C ALA A 61 -0.85 0.87 -7.27
N TRP A 62 -1.85 1.56 -7.80
CA TRP A 62 -2.96 0.95 -8.51
C TRP A 62 -2.48 0.25 -9.80
N ALA A 63 -1.66 0.93 -10.60
CA ALA A 63 -1.08 0.33 -11.81
C ALA A 63 -0.24 -0.92 -11.51
N TRP A 64 0.52 -0.93 -10.41
CA TRP A 64 1.22 -2.14 -9.94
C TRP A 64 0.24 -3.27 -9.60
N PHE A 65 -0.83 -2.96 -8.87
CA PHE A 65 -1.84 -3.94 -8.43
C PHE A 65 -2.59 -4.58 -9.60
N GLU A 66 -2.98 -3.78 -10.59
CA GLU A 66 -3.59 -4.24 -11.84
C GLU A 66 -2.64 -5.15 -12.62
N ARG A 67 -1.37 -4.77 -12.76
CA ARG A 67 -0.35 -5.54 -13.50
C ARG A 67 0.01 -6.86 -12.83
N CYS A 68 -0.15 -6.98 -11.51
CA CYS A 68 -0.07 -8.25 -10.81
C CYS A 68 -1.26 -9.19 -11.10
N GLY A 69 -2.30 -8.71 -11.81
CA GLY A 69 -3.50 -9.48 -12.14
C GLY A 69 -4.56 -9.46 -11.03
N TYR A 70 -4.36 -8.70 -9.96
CA TYR A 70 -5.32 -8.65 -8.84
C TYR A 70 -6.55 -7.80 -9.16
N GLY A 71 -6.42 -6.83 -10.08
CA GLY A 71 -7.54 -5.98 -10.54
C GLY A 71 -8.55 -6.70 -11.45
N GLN A 72 -8.18 -7.83 -12.06
CA GLN A 72 -9.02 -8.54 -13.03
C GLN A 72 -10.07 -9.47 -12.39
N ARG A 73 -10.15 -9.54 -11.05
CA ARG A 73 -10.95 -10.53 -10.34
C ARG A 73 -12.45 -10.21 -10.20
N MET A 74 -12.99 -9.22 -10.92
CA MET A 74 -14.40 -8.82 -10.81
C MET A 74 -15.19 -8.86 -12.14
N GLU A 75 -14.55 -9.12 -13.28
CA GLU A 75 -15.27 -9.22 -14.57
C GLU A 75 -15.76 -10.63 -14.89
N ASP A 76 -15.11 -11.67 -14.35
CA ASP A 76 -15.49 -13.06 -14.63
C ASP A 76 -16.79 -13.47 -13.89
N GLU A 77 -17.06 -12.92 -12.70
CA GLU A 77 -18.30 -13.23 -11.95
C GLU A 77 -19.55 -12.52 -12.51
N ARG A 78 -19.41 -11.50 -13.39
CA ARG A 78 -20.53 -10.78 -14.02
C ARG A 78 -20.86 -11.24 -15.44
N ARG A 79 -20.08 -12.16 -16.01
CA ARG A 79 -20.30 -12.73 -17.35
C ARG A 79 -20.97 -14.11 -17.34
N GLU A 80 -21.23 -14.65 -16.15
CA GLU A 80 -21.92 -15.95 -15.95
C GLU A 80 -23.38 -15.82 -15.46
N GLU A 81 -23.97 -14.62 -15.45
CA GLU A 81 -25.43 -14.38 -15.29
C GLU A 81 -26.10 -14.01 -16.62
#